data_AF-A0A351G8Y0-F1
#
_entry.id   AF-A0A351G8Y0-F1
#
_cell.length_a   1.000
_cell.length_b   1.000
_cell.length_c   1.000
_cell.angle_alpha   90.00
_cell.angle_beta   90.00
_cell.angle_gamma   90.00
#
_symmetry.space_group_name_H-M   'P 1'
#
loop_
_entity.id
_entity.type
_entity.pdbx_description
1 polymer ?
#
loop_
_entity_poly.entity_id
_entity_poly.type
_entity_poly.pdbx_seq_one_letter_code
_entity_poly.pdbx_strand_id
1 'polypeptide(L)' 'MQDFRKQADLDIADRIKLYYQASERLAAAIQAHTDYIMGETLSVEMVAEAAPEGAIKNLELISFDGEEVSLGLDVRR' A
#
# COMPACT_ATOMS: atom_id res chain seq x y z
N MET A 1 -5.84 -0.79 -8.04
CA MET A 1 -4.43 -0.35 -8.06
C MET A 1 -4.20 0.79 -9.03
N GLN A 2 -4.44 0.61 -10.34
CA GLN A 2 -4.27 1.68 -11.33
C GLN A 2 -5.22 2.88 -11.12
N ASP A 3 -6.45 2.63 -10.66
CA ASP A 3 -7.43 3.69 -10.33
C ASP A 3 -7.07 4.50 -9.08
N PHE A 4 -6.24 3.93 -8.18
CA PHE A 4 -5.83 4.59 -6.94
C PHE A 4 -4.80 5.69 -7.19
N ARG A 5 -3.96 5.54 -8.24
CA ARG A 5 -3.02 6.58 -8.66
C ARG A 5 -3.71 7.82 -9.22
N LYS A 6 -4.80 7.63 -9.99
CA LYS A 6 -5.57 8.75 -10.56
C LYS A 6 -6.27 9.60 -9.50
N GLN A 7 -6.65 8.99 -8.38
CA GLN A 7 -7.35 9.68 -7.29
C GLN A 7 -6.40 10.46 -6.36
N ALA A 8 -5.11 10.13 -6.35
CA ALA A 8 -4.13 10.72 -5.44
C ALA A 8 -3.29 11.88 -6.04
N ASP A 9 -3.55 12.28 -7.29
CA ASP A 9 -2.85 13.37 -8.01
C ASP A 9 -1.31 13.25 -7.97
N LEU A 10 -0.80 12.01 -7.96
CA LEU A 10 0.63 11.69 -7.88
C LEU A 10 1.26 11.71 -9.26
N ASP A 11 2.42 12.35 -9.39
CA ASP A 11 3.17 12.36 -10.64
C ASP A 11 3.72 10.94 -10.92
N ILE A 12 3.87 10.58 -12.20
CA ILE A 12 4.27 9.21 -12.59
C ILE A 12 5.65 8.83 -12.03
N ALA A 13 6.51 9.82 -11.76
CA ALA A 13 7.84 9.64 -11.20
C ALA A 13 7.87 9.50 -9.67
N ASP A 14 6.77 9.81 -8.97
CA ASP A 14 6.76 9.83 -7.52
C ASP A 14 6.99 8.42 -6.97
N ARG A 15 8.02 8.31 -6.12
CA ARG A 15 8.33 7.10 -5.36
C ARG A 15 7.55 7.15 -4.06
N ILE A 16 6.87 6.05 -3.75
CA ILE A 16 6.02 5.95 -2.57
C ILE A 16 6.58 4.91 -1.60
N LYS A 17 6.34 5.14 -0.32
CA LYS A 17 6.48 4.11 0.73
C LYS A 17 5.10 3.62 1.09
N LEU A 18 4.90 2.31 0.97
CA LEU A 18 3.61 1.66 1.20
C LEU A 18 3.60 1.02 2.58
N TYR A 19 2.60 1.39 3.38
CA TYR A 19 2.32 0.82 4.68
C TYR A 19 1.08 -0.06 4.58
N TYR A 20 1.11 -1.23 5.20
CA TYR A 20 -0.04 -2.11 5.24
C TYR A 20 -0.21 -2.77 6.61
N GLN A 21 -1.45 -2.95 7.02
CA GLN A 21 -1.80 -3.87 8.11
C GLN A 21 -2.78 -4.90 7.57
N ALA A 22 -2.43 -6.16 7.74
CA ALA A 22 -3.19 -7.29 7.26
C ALA A 22 -3.16 -8.40 8.31
N SER A 23 -4.10 -9.34 8.22
CA SER A 23 -4.03 -10.59 8.97
C SER A 23 -2.76 -11.37 8.63
N GLU A 24 -2.35 -12.33 9.47
CA GLU A 24 -1.13 -13.12 9.25
C GLU A 24 -1.10 -13.83 7.90
N ARG A 25 -2.22 -14.44 7.49
CA ARG A 25 -2.32 -15.16 6.22
C ARG A 25 -2.13 -14.22 5.03
N LEU A 26 -2.76 -13.04 5.09
CA LEU A 26 -2.65 -12.04 4.04
C LEU A 26 -1.29 -11.36 4.05
N ALA A 27 -0.71 -11.09 5.22
CA ALA A 27 0.64 -10.56 5.34
C ALA A 27 1.68 -11.49 4.71
N ALA A 28 1.55 -12.82 4.90
CA ALA A 28 2.41 -13.80 4.26
C ALA A 28 2.28 -13.79 2.74
N ALA A 29 1.05 -13.65 2.21
CA ALA A 29 0.82 -13.51 0.77
C ALA A 29 1.42 -12.21 0.20
N ILE A 30 1.24 -11.09 0.91
CA ILE A 30 1.83 -9.79 0.53
C ILE A 30 3.36 -9.89 0.52
N GLN A 31 3.97 -10.52 1.52
CA GLN A 31 5.41 -10.74 1.58
C GLN A 31 5.91 -11.59 0.39
N ALA A 32 5.22 -12.68 0.06
CA ALA A 32 5.57 -13.53 -1.07
C ALA A 32 5.49 -12.82 -2.45
N HIS A 33 4.72 -11.73 -2.54
CA HIS A 33 4.51 -10.96 -3.76
C HIS A 33 5.05 -9.52 -3.68
N THR A 34 5.90 -9.21 -2.71
CA THR A 34 6.36 -7.84 -2.43
C THR A 34 7.02 -7.20 -3.66
N ASP A 35 7.94 -7.89 -4.32
CA ASP A 35 8.64 -7.35 -5.50
C ASP A 35 7.69 -7.00 -6.65
N TYR A 36 6.67 -7.84 -6.86
CA TYR A 36 5.64 -7.61 -7.87
C TYR A 36 4.77 -6.40 -7.51
N ILE A 37 4.30 -6.33 -6.26
CA ILE A 37 3.47 -5.21 -5.77
C ILE A 37 4.26 -3.89 -5.85
N MET A 38 5.53 -3.89 -5.46
CA MET A 38 6.40 -2.72 -5.52
C MET A 38 6.65 -2.26 -6.96
N GLY A 39 6.88 -3.18 -7.90
CA GLY A 39 7.02 -2.87 -9.32
C GLY A 39 5.78 -2.21 -9.92
N GLU A 40 4.60 -2.75 -9.64
CA GLU A 40 3.31 -2.23 -10.14
C GLU A 40 2.95 -0.87 -9.52
N THR A 41 3.32 -0.64 -8.26
CA THR A 41 2.98 0.59 -7.53
C THR A 41 4.04 1.67 -7.61
N LEU A 42 5.22 1.37 -8.14
CA LEU A 42 6.43 2.21 -8.05
C LEU A 42 6.82 2.51 -6.59
N SER A 43 6.56 1.56 -5.69
CA SER A 43 6.95 1.68 -4.28
C SER A 43 8.44 1.41 -4.12
N VAL A 44 9.11 2.20 -3.30
CA VAL A 44 10.52 1.99 -2.93
C VAL A 44 10.68 1.16 -1.66
N GLU A 45 9.62 1.05 -0.87
CA GLU A 45 9.61 0.29 0.38
C GLU A 45 8.18 -0.12 0.74
N MET A 46 8.03 -1.32 1.30
CA MET A 46 6.80 -1.82 1.91
C MET A 46 7.02 -2.13 3.38
N VAL A 47 6.13 -1.64 4.25
CA VAL A 47 6.21 -1.82 5.71
C VAL A 47 4.91 -2.43 6.24
N ALA A 48 5.03 -3.54 6.94
CA ALA A 48 3.92 -4.26 7.58
C ALA A 48 3.49 -3.61 8.91
N GLU A 49 3.25 -2.29 8.89
CA GLU A 49 2.89 -1.49 10.07
C GLU A 49 1.78 -0.50 9.74
N ALA A 50 1.19 0.10 10.77
CA ALA A 50 0.24 1.18 10.59
C ALA A 50 0.93 2.38 9.93
N ALA A 51 0.25 3.01 8.97
CA ALA A 51 0.77 4.20 8.33
C ALA A 51 0.91 5.36 9.35
N PRO A 52 2.03 6.10 9.33
CA PRO A 52 2.27 7.20 10.27
C PRO A 52 1.24 8.33 10.09
N GLU A 53 1.16 9.20 11.09
CA GLU A 53 0.33 10.40 11.02
C GLU A 53 0.89 11.35 9.95
N GLY A 54 0.07 11.72 8.96
CA GLY A 54 0.48 12.51 7.79
C GLY A 54 0.66 11.73 6.48
N ALA A 55 0.69 10.38 6.53
CA ALA A 55 0.59 9.57 5.33
C ALA A 55 -0.82 9.71 4.71
N ILE A 56 -0.91 9.63 3.38
CA ILE A 56 -2.18 9.49 2.66
C ILE A 56 -2.71 8.09 2.96
N LYS A 57 -3.69 8.00 3.84
CA LYS A 57 -4.30 6.71 4.22
C LYS A 57 -5.46 6.42 3.29
N ASN A 58 -5.57 5.17 2.85
CA ASN A 58 -6.87 4.70 2.38
C ASN A 58 -7.76 4.53 3.61
N LEU A 59 -8.84 5.31 3.71
CA LEU A 59 -9.75 5.27 4.85
C LEU A 59 -10.68 4.06 4.82
N GLU A 60 -10.71 3.33 3.70
CA GLU A 60 -11.51 2.12 3.53
C GLU A 60 -10.68 0.86 3.79
N LEU A 61 -11.15 0.04 4.72
CA LEU A 61 -10.70 -1.34 4.90
C LEU A 61 -11.09 -2.14 3.66
N ILE A 62 -10.11 -2.76 3.03
CA ILE A 62 -10.34 -3.64 1.89
C ILE A 62 -10.57 -5.04 2.44
N SER A 63 -11.81 -5.52 2.38
CA SER A 63 -12.16 -6.88 2.77
C SER A 63 -12.20 -7.81 1.55
N PHE A 64 -11.52 -8.96 1.62
CA PHE A 64 -11.66 -10.02 0.63
C PHE A 64 -11.48 -11.39 1.31
N ASP A 65 -12.26 -12.40 0.93
CA ASP A 65 -12.21 -13.75 1.52
C ASP A 65 -12.20 -13.80 3.06
N GLY A 66 -12.88 -12.84 3.71
CA GLY A 66 -12.90 -12.72 5.17
C GLY A 66 -11.62 -12.15 5.80
N GLU A 67 -10.64 -11.76 4.98
CA GLU A 67 -9.44 -11.04 5.39
C GLU A 67 -9.63 -9.55 5.19
N GLU A 68 -9.05 -8.76 6.09
CA GLU A 68 -9.05 -7.31 6.00
C GLU A 68 -7.63 -6.78 5.85
N VAL A 69 -7.48 -5.76 5.00
CA VAL A 69 -6.24 -5.00 4.87
C VAL A 69 -6.51 -3.50 4.86
N SER A 70 -5.70 -2.76 5.59
CA SER A 70 -5.61 -1.31 5.49
C SER A 70 -4.31 -0.92 4.81
N LEU A 71 -4.35 0.16 4.01
CA LEU A 71 -3.21 0.64 3.24
C LEU A 71 -2.97 2.12 3.55
N GLY A 72 -1.71 2.52 3.60
CA GLY A 72 -1.31 3.92 3.64
C GLY A 72 -0.09 4.20 2.77
N LEU A 73 -0.02 5.41 2.27
CA LEU A 73 0.97 5.86 1.29
C LEU A 73 1.69 7.08 1.85
N ASP A 74 3.01 7.02 1.91
CA ASP A 74 3.85 8.18 2.18
C ASP A 74 4.59 8.55 0.88
N VAL A 75 4.28 9.71 0.33
CA VAL A 75 4.83 10.19 -0.94
C VAL A 75 6.13 10.90 -0.66
N ARG A 76 7.23 10.39 -1.22
CA ARG A 76 8.54 11.03 -1.11
C ARG A 76 8.72 11.93 -2.34
N ARG A 77 8.50 13.23 -2.17
CA ARG A 77 8.84 14.27 -3.15
C ARG A 77 10.33 14.60 -3.10
#